data_AF-A0A8J8E161-F1
#
_entry.id   AF-A0A8J8E161-F1
#
_cell.length_a   1.000
_cell.length_b   1.000
_cell.length_c   1.000
_cell.angle_alpha   90.00
_cell.angle_beta   90.00
_cell.angle_gamma   90.00
#
_symmetry.space_group_name_H-M   'P 1'
#
loop_
_entity.id
_entity.type
_entity.pdbx_description
1 polymer ?
#
loop_
_entity_poly.entity_id
_entity_poly.type
_entity_poly.pdbx_seq_one_letter_code
_entity_poly.pdbx_strand_id
1 'polypeptide(L)' 'MLGTILDVVFVAMIILAVAVVEEKNLVSAVVKYSLLSLLFILALFELRAPDVALSAIVVGAIVIGIFLFTIEEVTR' A
#
# COMPACT_ATOMS: atom_id res chain seq x y z
N MET A 1 11.94 18.13 11.90
CA MET A 1 10.52 17.97 11.52
C MET A 1 10.31 16.83 10.54
N LEU A 2 11.08 16.72 9.45
CA LEU A 2 11.00 15.61 8.48
C LEU A 2 11.12 14.21 9.13
N GLY A 3 11.99 14.04 10.14
CA GLY A 3 12.10 12.77 10.87
C GLY A 3 10.79 12.32 11.51
N THR A 4 10.12 13.22 12.26
CA THR A 4 8.91 12.85 13.02
C THR A 4 7.74 12.40 12.14
N ILE A 5 7.53 13.03 10.97
CA ILE A 5 6.43 12.65 10.07
C ILE A 5 6.75 11.31 9.41
N LEU A 6 7.97 11.14 8.91
CA LEU A 6 8.38 9.90 8.26
C LEU A 6 8.38 8.72 9.25
N ASP A 7 8.83 8.93 10.48
CA ASP A 7 8.79 7.92 11.55
C ASP A 7 7.36 7.46 11.84
N VAL A 8 6.40 8.39 11.91
CA VAL A 8 4.97 8.08 12.09
C VAL A 8 4.42 7.30 10.89
N VAL A 9 4.80 7.68 9.66
CA VAL A 9 4.41 6.95 8.45
C VAL A 9 4.95 5.52 8.49
N PHE A 10 6.21 5.30 8.89
CA PHE A 10 6.77 3.96 9.00
C PHE A 10 6.08 3.11 10.06
N VAL A 11 5.77 3.67 11.23
CA VAL A 11 4.99 2.95 12.25
C VAL A 11 3.60 2.59 11.72
N ALA A 12 2.91 3.51 11.04
CA ALA A 12 1.62 3.26 10.43
C ALA A 12 1.69 2.16 9.34
N MET A 13 2.75 2.17 8.53
CA MET A 13 3.00 1.13 7.52
C MET A 13 3.16 -0.25 8.15
N ILE A 14 3.90 -0.37 9.26
CA ILE A 14 4.06 -1.65 9.96
C ILE A 14 2.71 -2.17 10.47
N ILE A 15 1.92 -1.31 11.10
CA ILE A 15 0.58 -1.67 11.61
C ILE A 15 -0.33 -2.11 10.46
N LEU A 16 -0.35 -1.35 9.35
CA LEU A 16 -1.14 -1.71 8.17
C LEU A 16 -0.68 -3.01 7.52
N ALA A 17 0.63 -3.27 7.45
CA ALA A 17 1.15 -4.52 6.91
C ALA A 17 0.67 -5.73 7.71
N VAL A 18 0.69 -5.65 9.04
CA VAL A 18 0.10 -6.68 9.91
C VAL A 18 -1.40 -6.81 9.65
N ALA A 19 -2.13 -5.70 9.60
CA ALA A 19 -3.57 -5.69 9.35
C ALA A 19 -4.00 -6.24 7.98
N VAL A 20 -3.11 -6.17 6.97
CA VAL A 20 -3.30 -6.79 5.64
C VAL A 20 -3.16 -8.31 5.76
N VAL A 21 -2.12 -8.79 6.43
CA VAL A 21 -1.83 -10.24 6.54
C VAL A 21 -2.86 -10.97 7.39
N GLU A 22 -3.38 -10.32 8.44
CA GLU A 22 -4.40 -10.90 9.32
C GLU A 22 -5.83 -10.87 8.74
N GLU A 23 -6.05 -10.16 7.65
CA GLU A 23 -7.38 -10.00 7.08
C GLU A 23 -7.85 -11.28 6.38
N LYS A 24 -9.03 -11.75 6.75
CA LYS A 24 -9.62 -12.98 6.19
C LYS A 24 -10.38 -12.70 4.89
N ASN A 25 -10.96 -11.51 4.76
CA ASN A 25 -11.67 -11.12 3.56
C ASN A 25 -10.68 -10.58 2.53
N LEU A 26 -10.50 -11.30 1.41
CA LEU A 26 -9.51 -10.95 0.39
C LEU A 26 -9.72 -9.54 -0.18
N VAL A 27 -10.97 -9.11 -0.38
CA VAL A 27 -11.27 -7.75 -0.86
C VAL A 27 -10.83 -6.70 0.16
N SER A 28 -11.16 -6.91 1.45
CA SER A 28 -10.71 -6.04 2.55
C SER A 28 -9.17 -6.01 2.63
N ALA A 29 -8.50 -7.16 2.42
CA ALA A 29 -7.04 -7.24 2.45
C ALA A 29 -6.42 -6.39 1.34
N VAL A 30 -6.99 -6.42 0.13
CA VAL A 30 -6.55 -5.58 -1.00
C VAL A 30 -6.79 -4.10 -0.75
N VAL A 31 -7.92 -3.73 -0.12
CA VAL A 31 -8.18 -2.34 0.27
C VAL A 31 -7.13 -1.85 1.27
N LYS A 32 -6.82 -2.64 2.31
CA LYS A 32 -5.76 -2.31 3.27
C LYS A 32 -4.38 -2.24 2.61
N TYR A 33 -4.10 -3.15 1.66
CA TYR A 33 -2.87 -3.13 0.88
C TYR A 33 -2.75 -1.86 0.02
N SER A 34 -3.86 -1.40 -0.55
CA SER A 34 -3.92 -0.15 -1.32
C SER A 34 -3.57 1.06 -0.43
N LEU A 35 -4.04 1.07 0.82
CA LEU A 35 -3.67 2.09 1.81
C LEU A 35 -2.19 2.02 2.19
N LEU A 36 -1.65 0.81 2.38
CA LEU A 36 -0.22 0.60 2.62
C LEU A 36 0.62 1.12 1.44
N SER A 37 0.21 0.85 0.20
CA SER A 37 0.85 1.36 -1.01
C SER A 37 0.83 2.88 -1.06
N LEU A 38 -0.27 3.52 -0.66
CA LEU A 38 -0.37 4.97 -0.59
C LEU A 38 0.61 5.56 0.43
N LEU A 39 0.70 4.98 1.63
CA LEU A 39 1.67 5.43 2.64
C LEU A 39 3.12 5.26 2.17
N PHE A 40 3.41 4.17 1.47
CA PHE A 40 4.72 3.96 0.87
C PHE A 40 5.06 5.05 -0.15
N ILE A 41 4.11 5.43 -1.01
CA ILE A 41 4.28 6.53 -1.96
C ILE A 41 4.55 7.86 -1.24
N LEU A 42 3.82 8.15 -0.15
CA LEU A 42 4.06 9.34 0.67
C LEU A 42 5.46 9.34 1.29
N ALA A 43 5.91 8.19 1.79
CA ALA A 43 7.27 8.04 2.32
C ALA A 43 8.34 8.32 1.24
N LEU A 44 8.12 7.90 -0.01
CA LEU A 44 9.04 8.18 -1.13
C LEU A 44 9.10 9.68 -1.46
N PHE A 45 7.99 10.40 -1.37
CA PHE A 45 7.98 11.85 -1.54
C PHE A 45 8.79 12.56 -0.44
N GLU A 46 8.61 12.16 0.83
CA GLU A 46 9.39 12.70 1.96
C GLU A 46 10.90 12.39 1.83
N LEU A 47 11.24 11.21 1.29
CA LEU A 47 12.61 10.78 1.00
C LEU A 47 13.21 11.44 -0.25
N ARG A 48 12.49 12.35 -0.92
CA ARG A 48 12.93 13.04 -2.15
C ARG A 48 13.22 12.09 -3.31
N ALA A 49 12.45 11.02 -3.43
CA ALA A 49 12.51 10.04 -4.53
C ALA A 49 11.22 10.09 -5.39
N PRO A 50 10.95 11.20 -6.10
CA PRO A 50 9.68 11.40 -6.83
C PRO A 50 9.51 10.52 -8.06
N ASP A 51 10.61 10.11 -8.69
CA ASP A 51 10.67 9.18 -9.82
C ASP A 51 10.24 7.76 -9.41
N VAL A 52 10.73 7.31 -8.24
CA VAL A 52 10.30 6.04 -7.64
C VAL A 52 8.85 6.13 -7.18
N ALA A 53 8.43 7.26 -6.60
CA ALA A 53 7.04 7.48 -6.18
C ALA A 53 6.06 7.41 -7.35
N LEU A 54 6.39 8.05 -8.48
CA LEU A 54 5.57 8.00 -9.70
C LEU A 54 5.44 6.57 -10.24
N SER A 55 6.56 5.84 -10.27
CA SER A 55 6.57 4.44 -10.69
C SER A 55 5.74 3.55 -9.74
N ALA A 56 5.86 3.78 -8.43
CA ALA A 56 5.10 3.05 -7.41
C ALA A 56 3.58 3.29 -7.52
N ILE A 57 3.14 4.50 -7.89
CA ILE A 57 1.72 4.79 -8.15
C ILE A 57 1.20 3.90 -9.29
N VAL A 58 1.90 3.88 -10.42
CA VAL A 58 1.46 3.13 -11.61
C VAL A 58 1.47 1.62 -11.35
N VAL A 59 2.58 1.11 -10.80
CA VAL A 59 2.71 -0.31 -10.48
C VAL A 59 1.70 -0.73 -9.42
N GLY A 60 1.52 0.08 -8.37
CA GLY A 60 0.54 -0.17 -7.31
C GLY A 60 -0.87 -0.31 -7.85
N ALA A 61 -1.31 0.62 -8.71
CA ALA A 61 -2.63 0.59 -9.34
C ALA A 61 -2.84 -0.67 -10.19
N ILE A 62 -1.84 -1.06 -10.99
CA ILE A 62 -1.89 -2.28 -11.82
C ILE A 62 -2.03 -3.52 -10.93
N VAL A 63 -1.21 -3.62 -9.88
CA VAL A 63 -1.21 -4.77 -8.96
C VAL A 63 -2.54 -4.89 -8.21
N ILE A 64 -3.12 -3.77 -7.74
CA ILE A 64 -4.43 -3.74 -7.10
C ILE A 64 -5.51 -4.26 -8.06
N GLY A 65 -5.49 -3.81 -9.33
CA GLY A 65 -6.42 -4.28 -10.36
C GLY A 65 -6.31 -5.78 -10.61
N ILE A 66 -5.08 -6.31 -10.73
CA ILE A 66 -4.82 -7.75 -10.90
C ILE A 66 -5.37 -8.55 -9.71
N PHE A 67 -5.16 -8.07 -8.48
CA PHE A 67 -5.68 -8.75 -7.29
C PHE A 67 -7.20 -8.79 -7.28
N LEU A 68 -7.87 -7.66 -7.52
CA LEU A 68 -9.34 -7.62 -7.52
C LEU A 68 -9.94 -8.56 -8.58
N PHE A 69 -9.38 -8.55 -9.79
CA PHE A 69 -9.83 -9.44 -10.86
C PHE A 69 -9.61 -10.93 -10.50
N THR A 70 -8.45 -11.24 -9.93
CA THR A 70 -8.14 -12.62 -9.51
C THR A 70 -9.04 -13.09 -8.37
N ILE A 71 -9.35 -12.23 -7.40
CA ILE A 71 -10.24 -12.54 -6.29
C ILE A 71 -11.66 -12.81 -6.80
N GLU A 72 -12.14 -12.00 -7.75
CA GLU A 72 -13.45 -12.21 -8.37
C GLU A 72 -13.55 -13.59 -9.03
N GLU A 73 -12.50 -14.01 -9.75
CA GLU A 73 -12.45 -15.31 -10.43
C GLU A 73 -12.41 -16.49 -9.45
N VAL A 74 -11.64 -16.38 -8.35
CA VAL A 74 -11.47 -17.48 -7.38
C VAL A 74 -12.64 -17.60 -6.40
N THR A 75 -13.41 -16.52 -6.20
CA THR A 75 -14.58 -16.52 -5.31
C THR A 75 -15.86 -17.03 -6.01
N ARG A 76 -15.87 -17.09 -7.35
CA ARG A 76 -16.91 -17.79 -8.13
C ARG A 76 -16.74 -19.30 -8.08
#